data_AF-A0A8S9RIM6-F1
#
_entry.id   AF-A0A8S9RIM6-F1
#
_cell.length_a   1.000
_cell.length_b   1.000
_cell.length_c   1.000
_cell.angle_alpha   90.00
_cell.angle_beta   90.00
_cell.angle_gamma   90.00
#
_symmetry.space_group_name_H-M   'P 1'
#
loop_
_entity.id
_entity.type
_entity.pdbx_description
1 polymer ?
#
loop_
_entity_poly.entity_id
_entity_poly.type
_entity_poly.pdbx_seq_one_letter_code
_entity_poly.pdbx_strand_id
1 'polypeptide(L)'
;MATNPFSQSSSTMKLSTGDRMRTWGLVQGCLFCGEPNESRDHLFFSCPYTYTLWIEVIGTLLGRPPDPDWESTLVHLTTHGFYGSVYILLRITFHATIYMIWTEENDRKHLKKPRQVTQLAKLTGKTVRNRISSVKYLEKPRLRGLMQLLFSTHT
;
A
#
# COMPACT_ATOMS: atom_id res chain seq x y z
N MET A 1 7.98 42.05 -16.90
CA MET A 1 8.24 41.88 -15.45
C MET A 1 7.29 40.83 -14.93
N ALA A 2 7.85 39.73 -14.44
CA ALA A 2 7.14 38.56 -13.95
C ALA A 2 6.88 38.71 -12.45
N THR A 3 5.73 38.22 -11.97
CA THR A 3 5.60 37.33 -10.79
C THR A 3 4.15 36.87 -10.65
N ASN A 4 3.90 35.56 -10.87
CA ASN A 4 3.30 34.70 -9.85
C ASN A 4 3.19 33.26 -10.35
N PRO A 5 3.90 32.29 -9.73
CA PRO A 5 3.52 30.90 -9.80
C PRO A 5 2.87 30.46 -8.50
N PHE A 6 1.73 29.82 -8.68
CA PHE A 6 0.86 29.19 -7.70
C PHE A 6 1.59 28.45 -6.58
N SER A 7 1.12 28.69 -5.36
CA SER A 7 1.27 27.83 -4.21
C SER A 7 0.71 26.44 -4.51
N GLN A 8 1.58 25.43 -4.53
CA GLN A 8 1.18 24.06 -4.18
C GLN A 8 2.16 23.54 -3.14
N SER A 9 1.73 23.59 -1.89
CA SER A 9 2.30 22.80 -0.80
C SER A 9 1.92 21.33 -1.03
N SER A 10 2.57 20.67 -1.98
CA SER A 10 2.61 19.22 -2.02
C SER A 10 3.49 18.77 -0.87
N SER A 11 2.86 18.24 0.19
CA SER A 11 3.54 17.55 1.28
C SER A 11 4.18 16.27 0.73
N THR A 12 5.36 16.41 0.12
CA THR A 12 6.20 15.31 -0.36
C THR A 12 6.62 14.47 0.83
N MET A 13 6.08 13.26 0.90
CA MET A 13 6.57 12.26 1.84
C MET A 13 7.98 11.87 1.37
N LYS A 14 9.00 12.38 2.07
CA LYS A 14 10.42 12.23 1.78
C LYS A 14 10.88 10.77 1.90
N LEU A 15 10.61 9.95 0.90
CA LEU A 15 11.49 8.84 0.58
C LEU A 15 12.72 9.48 -0.07
N SER A 16 13.78 9.67 0.72
CA SER A 16 14.96 10.51 0.43
C SER A 16 15.70 10.18 -0.88
N THR A 17 15.37 9.07 -1.52
CA THR A 17 15.99 8.61 -2.77
C THR A 17 15.33 9.22 -4.02
N GLY A 18 14.01 9.45 -4.02
CA GLY A 18 13.29 9.93 -5.22
C GLY A 18 13.58 11.41 -5.54
N ASP A 19 13.42 12.28 -4.55
CA ASP A 19 13.59 13.74 -4.73
C ASP A 19 15.06 14.12 -5.02
N ARG A 20 16.02 13.43 -4.41
CA ARG A 20 17.46 13.67 -4.66
C ARG A 20 17.88 13.26 -6.08
N MET A 21 17.31 12.19 -6.62
CA MET A 21 17.57 11.78 -8.00
C MET A 21 16.96 12.75 -9.02
N ARG A 22 15.78 13.33 -8.72
CA ARG A 22 15.21 14.41 -9.54
C ARG A 22 16.11 15.64 -9.59
N THR A 23 16.75 16.00 -8.47
CA THR A 23 17.74 17.09 -8.42
C THR A 23 18.95 16.82 -9.33
N TRP A 24 19.27 15.55 -9.61
CA TRP A 24 20.32 15.15 -10.54
C TRP A 24 19.85 14.98 -11.99
N GLY A 25 18.63 15.41 -12.31
CA GLY A 25 18.06 15.32 -13.66
C GLY A 25 17.55 13.93 -14.04
N LEU A 26 17.52 12.98 -13.10
CA LEU A 26 17.01 11.63 -13.32
C LEU A 26 15.52 11.60 -12.96
N VAL A 27 14.67 11.91 -13.94
CA VAL A 27 13.21 11.67 -13.81
C VAL A 27 12.98 10.17 -13.97
N GLN A 28 12.83 9.47 -12.85
CA GLN A 28 12.37 8.09 -12.87
C GLN A 28 10.85 8.11 -12.82
N GLY A 29 10.22 7.63 -13.90
CA GLY A 29 8.81 7.30 -13.91
C GLY A 29 8.52 6.11 -13.00
N CYS A 30 7.23 5.84 -12.79
CA CYS A 30 6.80 4.77 -11.92
C CYS A 30 7.34 3.42 -12.40
N LEU A 31 8.11 2.74 -11.55
CA LEU A 31 8.74 1.45 -11.89
C LEU A 31 7.72 0.31 -12.03
N PHE A 32 6.45 0.59 -11.76
CA PHE A 32 5.35 -0.36 -11.83
C PHE A 32 4.56 -0.29 -13.13
N CYS A 33 4.20 0.92 -13.57
CA CYS A 33 3.35 1.13 -14.75
C CYS A 33 3.99 2.03 -15.83
N GLY A 34 5.16 2.62 -15.56
CA GLY A 34 5.88 3.49 -16.50
C GLY A 34 5.41 4.94 -16.54
N GLU A 35 4.47 5.35 -15.68
CA GLU A 35 3.97 6.74 -15.65
C GLU A 35 5.10 7.73 -15.32
N PRO A 36 5.35 8.77 -16.14
CA PRO A 36 6.50 9.66 -15.97
C PRO A 36 6.47 10.46 -14.66
N ASN A 37 5.28 10.80 -14.17
CA ASN A 37 5.09 11.60 -12.96
C ASN A 37 4.68 10.71 -11.79
N GLU A 38 5.63 9.97 -11.22
CA GLU A 38 5.39 9.25 -9.99
C GLU A 38 5.18 10.24 -8.82
N SER A 39 3.99 10.20 -8.23
CA SER A 39 3.66 10.86 -6.96
C SER A 39 3.34 9.81 -5.90
N ARG A 40 3.25 10.21 -4.62
CA ARG A 40 2.78 9.33 -3.55
C ARG A 40 1.40 8.75 -3.86
N ASP A 41 0.48 9.62 -4.27
CA ASP A 41 -0.91 9.24 -4.52
C ASP A 41 -0.99 8.28 -5.71
N HIS A 42 -0.16 8.53 -6.74
CA HIS A 42 0.05 7.59 -7.83
C HIS A 42 0.60 6.25 -7.33
N LEU A 43 1.70 6.24 -6.57
CA LEU A 43 2.34 5.00 -6.12
C LEU A 43 1.40 4.11 -5.31
N PHE A 44 0.52 4.67 -4.47
CA PHE A 44 -0.28 3.85 -3.55
C PHE A 44 -1.69 3.51 -4.05
N PHE A 45 -2.38 4.39 -4.79
CA PHE A 45 -3.76 4.12 -5.19
C PHE A 45 -4.11 4.44 -6.65
N SER A 46 -3.33 5.26 -7.37
CA SER A 46 -3.60 5.51 -8.80
C SER A 46 -2.79 4.64 -9.76
N CYS A 47 -1.71 4.01 -9.31
CA CYS A 47 -0.92 3.10 -10.11
C CYS A 47 -1.67 1.77 -10.25
N PRO A 48 -1.96 1.29 -11.47
CA PRO A 48 -2.74 0.07 -11.67
C PRO A 48 -2.15 -1.16 -10.96
N TYR A 49 -0.82 -1.26 -10.91
CA TYR A 49 -0.14 -2.39 -10.26
C TYR A 49 -0.38 -2.41 -8.74
N THR A 50 -0.18 -1.27 -8.07
CA THR A 50 -0.28 -1.18 -6.60
C THR A 50 -1.72 -1.12 -6.14
N TYR A 51 -2.62 -0.52 -6.94
CA TYR A 51 -4.05 -0.59 -6.71
C TYR A 51 -4.59 -2.02 -6.82
N THR A 52 -4.17 -2.77 -7.85
CA THR A 52 -4.53 -4.20 -7.98
C THR A 52 -3.98 -5.01 -6.80
N LEU A 53 -2.73 -4.76 -6.39
CA LEU A 53 -2.16 -5.38 -5.19
C LEU A 53 -3.01 -5.10 -3.96
N TRP A 54 -3.43 -3.84 -3.77
CA TRP A 54 -4.25 -3.46 -2.63
C TRP A 54 -5.59 -4.17 -2.60
N ILE A 55 -6.30 -4.24 -3.75
CA ILE A 55 -7.57 -4.97 -3.88
C ILE A 55 -7.38 -6.45 -3.55
N GLU A 56 -6.37 -7.09 -4.15
CA GLU A 56 -6.10 -8.51 -3.92
C GLU A 56 -5.79 -8.77 -2.43
N VAL A 57 -4.96 -7.93 -1.81
CA VAL A 57 -4.53 -8.10 -0.42
C VAL A 57 -5.67 -7.86 0.57
N ILE A 58 -6.46 -6.81 0.36
CA ILE A 58 -7.51 -6.45 1.32
C ILE A 58 -8.76 -7.32 1.18
N GLY A 59 -9.02 -7.84 -0.01
CA GLY A 59 -10.17 -8.70 -0.30
C GLY A 59 -11.48 -8.06 0.16
N THR A 60 -12.24 -8.80 0.97
CA THR A 60 -13.54 -8.37 1.48
C THR A 60 -13.48 -7.61 2.82
N LEU A 61 -12.28 -7.36 3.37
CA LEU A 61 -12.13 -6.75 4.70
C LEU A 61 -12.73 -5.33 4.79
N LEU A 62 -12.75 -4.57 3.70
CA LEU A 62 -13.38 -3.25 3.67
C LEU A 62 -14.91 -3.31 3.62
N GLY A 63 -15.50 -4.47 3.27
CA GLY A 63 -16.93 -4.59 2.98
C GLY A 63 -17.42 -3.82 1.75
N ARG A 64 -16.53 -3.09 1.06
CA ARG A 64 -16.78 -2.35 -0.18
C ARG A 64 -15.51 -2.28 -1.03
N PRO A 65 -15.62 -2.00 -2.34
CA PRO A 65 -14.45 -1.75 -3.18
C PRO A 65 -13.61 -0.58 -2.64
N PRO A 66 -12.27 -0.69 -2.61
CA PRO A 66 -11.40 0.41 -2.21
C PRO A 66 -11.48 1.60 -3.16
N ASP A 67 -11.47 2.81 -2.60
CA ASP A 67 -11.42 4.05 -3.38
C ASP A 67 -10.02 4.22 -4.00
N PRO A 68 -9.89 4.57 -5.29
CA PRO A 68 -8.59 4.91 -5.89
C PRO A 68 -8.00 6.23 -5.37
N ASP A 69 -8.71 6.97 -4.53
CA ASP A 69 -8.19 8.16 -3.86
C ASP A 69 -7.48 7.84 -2.52
N TRP A 70 -6.28 8.41 -2.36
CA TRP A 70 -5.44 8.21 -1.18
C TRP A 70 -6.05 8.80 0.08
N GLU A 71 -6.56 10.03 -0.01
CA GLU A 71 -7.09 10.74 1.15
C GLU A 71 -8.40 10.10 1.62
N SER A 72 -9.31 9.77 0.70
CA SER A 72 -10.54 9.02 0.97
C SER A 72 -10.25 7.69 1.65
N THR A 73 -9.27 6.93 1.14
CA THR A 73 -8.89 5.64 1.75
C THR A 73 -8.26 5.83 3.12
N LEU A 74 -7.39 6.82 3.32
CA LEU A 74 -6.81 7.12 4.63
C LEU A 74 -7.86 7.56 5.64
N VAL A 75 -8.75 8.49 5.26
CA VAL A 75 -9.86 8.94 6.11
C VAL A 75 -10.71 7.74 6.48
N HIS A 76 -11.03 6.86 5.54
CA HIS A 76 -11.80 5.66 5.84
C HIS A 76 -11.08 4.69 6.80
N LEU A 77 -9.78 4.46 6.60
CA LEU A 77 -8.96 3.59 7.46
C LEU A 77 -8.73 4.18 8.87
N THR A 78 -8.78 5.50 9.02
CA THR A 78 -8.52 6.21 10.28
C THR A 78 -9.77 6.63 11.03
N THR A 79 -10.90 6.80 10.33
CA THR A 79 -12.20 7.09 10.94
C THR A 79 -12.69 5.86 11.71
N HIS A 80 -13.23 6.07 12.91
CA HIS A 80 -13.69 5.04 13.86
C HIS A 80 -14.90 4.20 13.39
N GLY A 81 -15.07 3.95 12.09
CA GLY A 81 -16.10 3.06 11.56
C GLY A 81 -15.79 1.57 11.74
N PHE A 82 -14.52 1.22 11.96
CA PHE A 82 -14.09 -0.15 12.23
C PHE A 82 -13.85 -0.36 13.73
N TYR A 83 -14.61 -1.27 14.35
CA TYR A 83 -14.44 -1.58 15.77
C TYR A 83 -13.60 -2.84 15.99
N GLY A 84 -12.75 -2.80 17.01
CA GLY A 84 -12.07 -3.97 17.56
C GLY A 84 -11.07 -4.63 16.60
N SER A 85 -11.35 -5.89 16.25
CA SER A 85 -10.42 -6.78 15.56
C SER A 85 -10.23 -6.47 14.07
N VAL A 86 -11.28 -5.99 13.39
CA VAL A 86 -11.24 -5.58 11.98
C VAL A 86 -10.26 -4.41 11.79
N TYR A 87 -10.34 -3.41 12.66
CA TYR A 87 -9.47 -2.24 12.63
C TYR A 87 -7.99 -2.60 12.75
N ILE A 88 -7.65 -3.52 13.65
CA ILE A 88 -6.28 -4.00 13.84
C ILE A 88 -5.80 -4.73 12.57
N LEU A 89 -6.63 -5.62 12.01
CA LEU A 89 -6.29 -6.36 10.79
C LEU A 89 -6.10 -5.43 9.59
N LEU A 90 -6.99 -4.46 9.40
CA LEU A 90 -6.87 -3.47 8.33
C LEU A 90 -5.57 -2.68 8.43
N ARG A 91 -5.19 -2.22 9.63
CA ARG A 91 -3.93 -1.48 9.82
C ARG A 91 -2.69 -2.33 9.59
N ILE A 92 -2.68 -3.58 10.07
CA ILE A 92 -1.56 -4.50 9.81
C ILE A 92 -1.45 -4.77 8.30
N THR A 93 -2.57 -4.98 7.63
CA THR A 93 -2.65 -5.26 6.19
C THR A 93 -2.19 -4.05 5.38
N PHE A 94 -2.64 -2.85 5.74
CA PHE A 94 -2.21 -1.59 5.12
C PHE A 94 -0.70 -1.37 5.27
N HIS A 95 -0.16 -1.50 6.49
CA HIS A 95 1.28 -1.37 6.72
C HIS A 95 2.09 -2.42 5.97
N ALA A 96 1.63 -3.67 5.93
CA ALA A 96 2.29 -4.73 5.18
C ALA A 96 2.29 -4.43 3.68
N THR A 97 1.19 -3.93 3.13
CA THR A 97 1.08 -3.58 1.71
C THR A 97 2.08 -2.47 1.34
N ILE A 98 2.12 -1.38 2.12
CA ILE A 98 3.08 -0.29 1.93
C ILE A 98 4.53 -0.83 1.95
N TYR A 99 4.84 -1.67 2.93
CA TYR A 99 6.18 -2.26 3.07
C TYR A 99 6.55 -3.13 1.86
N MET A 100 5.60 -3.93 1.35
CA MET A 100 5.84 -4.81 0.21
C MET A 100 5.98 -4.03 -1.10
N ILE A 101 5.22 -2.94 -1.29
CA ILE A 101 5.38 -2.01 -2.42
C ILE A 101 6.79 -1.42 -2.40
N TRP A 102 7.20 -0.86 -1.26
CA TRP A 102 8.54 -0.27 -1.12
C TRP A 102 9.67 -1.29 -1.38
N THR A 103 9.49 -2.52 -0.90
CA THR A 103 10.46 -3.61 -1.13
C THR A 103 10.53 -4.00 -2.61
N GLU A 104 9.38 -4.11 -3.29
CA GLU A 104 9.32 -4.40 -4.72
C GLU A 104 9.95 -3.27 -5.56
N GLU A 105 9.66 -2.01 -5.22
CA GLU A 105 10.25 -0.85 -5.88
C GLU A 105 11.78 -0.87 -5.77
N ASN A 106 12.31 -1.14 -4.58
CA ASN A 106 13.76 -1.28 -4.38
C ASN A 106 14.35 -2.46 -5.13
N ASP A 107 13.67 -3.61 -5.14
CA ASP A 107 14.13 -4.77 -5.91
C ASP A 107 14.21 -4.45 -7.41
N ARG A 108 13.25 -3.70 -7.96
CA ARG A 108 13.27 -3.23 -9.36
C ARG A 108 14.39 -2.22 -9.62
N LYS A 109 14.65 -1.28 -8.70
CA LYS A 109 15.80 -0.35 -8.78
C LYS A 109 17.13 -1.09 -8.84
N HIS A 110 17.24 -2.19 -8.12
CA HIS A 110 18.41 -3.07 -8.12
C HIS A 110 18.36 -4.15 -9.20
N LEU A 111 17.56 -3.95 -10.26
CA LEU A 111 17.48 -4.79 -11.45
C LEU A 111 17.15 -6.26 -11.15
N LYS A 112 16.48 -6.53 -10.02
CA LYS A 112 15.93 -7.86 -9.77
C LYS A 112 14.71 -8.09 -10.63
N LYS A 113 14.41 -9.37 -10.89
CA LYS A 113 13.25 -9.77 -11.69
C LYS A 113 11.95 -9.22 -11.08
N PRO A 114 11.17 -8.41 -11.81
CA PRO A 114 9.88 -7.91 -11.34
C PRO A 114 8.94 -9.06 -11.00
N ARG A 115 8.26 -8.95 -9.86
CA ARG A 115 7.22 -9.90 -9.47
C ARG A 115 5.90 -9.52 -10.10
N GLN A 116 5.05 -10.52 -10.34
CA GLN A 116 3.65 -10.27 -10.68
C GLN A 116 2.88 -9.81 -9.44
N VAL A 117 1.81 -9.04 -9.63
CA VAL A 117 0.94 -8.58 -8.54
C VAL A 117 0.49 -9.74 -7.66
N THR A 118 0.04 -10.84 -8.26
CA THR A 118 -0.43 -12.05 -7.57
C THR A 118 0.64 -12.70 -6.68
N GLN A 119 1.90 -12.68 -7.10
CA GLN A 119 3.02 -13.19 -6.30
C GLN A 119 3.27 -12.29 -5.10
N LEU A 120 3.24 -10.97 -5.32
CA LEU A 120 3.43 -9.98 -4.27
C LEU A 120 2.26 -9.98 -3.27
N ALA A 121 1.03 -10.19 -3.73
CA ALA A 121 -0.16 -10.34 -2.89
C ALA A 121 -0.04 -11.55 -1.96
N LYS A 122 0.36 -12.71 -2.51
CA LYS A 122 0.61 -13.93 -1.71
C LYS A 122 1.68 -13.73 -0.63
N LEU A 123 2.77 -13.03 -0.98
CA LEU A 123 3.82 -12.68 -0.02
C LEU A 123 3.30 -11.72 1.05
N THR A 124 2.52 -10.71 0.66
CA THR A 124 1.92 -9.73 1.57
C THR A 124 0.99 -10.42 2.56
N GLY A 125 0.09 -11.28 2.08
CA GLY A 125 -0.81 -12.08 2.93
C GLY A 125 -0.04 -13.01 3.88
N LYS A 126 1.08 -13.61 3.44
CA LYS A 126 1.97 -14.39 4.31
C LYS A 126 2.62 -13.51 5.39
N THR A 127 3.08 -12.31 5.05
CA THR A 127 3.65 -11.35 6.01
C THR A 127 2.61 -10.95 7.06
N VAL A 128 1.38 -10.65 6.63
CA VAL A 128 0.27 -10.35 7.53
C VAL A 128 -0.01 -11.52 8.47
N ARG A 129 -0.14 -12.75 7.94
CA ARG A 129 -0.29 -13.97 8.75
C ARG A 129 0.79 -14.13 9.81
N ASN A 130 2.05 -14.05 9.39
CA ASN A 130 3.19 -14.21 10.29
C ASN A 130 3.19 -13.15 11.39
N ARG A 131 2.85 -11.90 11.04
CA ARG A 131 2.76 -10.81 12.02
C ARG A 131 1.62 -11.02 13.01
N ILE A 132 0.47 -11.54 12.57
CA ILE A 132 -0.65 -11.79 13.48
C ILE A 132 -0.34 -12.95 14.42
N SER A 133 0.27 -14.01 13.90
CA SER A 133 0.69 -15.17 14.69
C SER A 133 1.76 -14.82 15.73
N SER A 134 2.78 -14.02 15.37
CA SER A 134 3.86 -13.68 16.29
C SER A 134 3.44 -12.77 17.45
N VAL A 135 2.42 -11.93 17.24
CA VAL A 135 1.90 -11.00 18.25
C VAL A 135 0.77 -11.65 19.07
N LYS A 136 0.56 -12.98 18.93
CA LYS A 136 -0.46 -13.77 19.66
C LYS A 136 -1.89 -13.26 19.53
N TYR A 137 -2.18 -12.52 18.47
CA TYR A 137 -3.55 -12.08 18.18
C TYR A 137 -4.52 -13.26 17.97
N LEU A 138 -3.99 -14.44 17.63
CA LEU A 138 -4.69 -15.73 17.60
C LEU A 138 -5.34 -16.13 18.93
N GLU A 139 -4.79 -15.67 20.06
CA GLU A 139 -5.33 -15.95 21.40
C GLU A 139 -6.56 -15.08 21.71
N LYS A 140 -6.89 -14.08 20.87
CA LYS A 140 -8.11 -13.26 21.02
C LYS A 140 -9.28 -13.87 20.21
N PRO A 141 -10.37 -14.32 20.86
CA PRO A 141 -11.49 -14.98 20.18
C PRO A 141 -12.11 -14.17 19.03
N ARG A 142 -12.13 -12.83 19.18
CA ARG A 142 -12.68 -11.87 18.21
C ARG A 142 -11.86 -11.72 16.92
N LEU A 143 -10.59 -12.13 16.91
CA LEU A 143 -9.71 -12.05 15.73
C LEU A 143 -9.75 -13.34 14.89
N ARG A 144 -10.17 -14.46 15.48
CA ARG A 144 -10.14 -15.79 14.83
C ARG A 144 -11.05 -15.87 13.60
N GLY A 145 -12.29 -15.39 13.72
CA GLY A 145 -13.27 -15.43 12.61
C GLY A 145 -12.90 -14.51 11.44
N LEU A 146 -12.36 -13.32 11.73
CA LEU A 146 -11.91 -12.39 10.69
C LEU A 146 -10.65 -12.88 9.96
N MET A 147 -9.78 -13.58 10.69
CA MET A 147 -8.67 -14.27 10.08
C MET A 147 -9.12 -15.39 9.17
N GLN A 148 -10.15 -16.17 9.54
CA GLN A 148 -10.73 -17.18 8.65
C GLN A 148 -11.30 -16.54 7.38
N LEU A 149 -11.97 -15.39 7.49
CA LEU A 149 -12.45 -14.63 6.33
C LEU A 149 -11.28 -14.17 5.44
N LEU A 150 -10.23 -13.61 6.03
CA LEU A 150 -9.01 -13.25 5.31
C LEU A 150 -8.32 -14.49 4.70
N PHE A 151 -8.37 -15.65 5.36
CA PHE A 151 -7.78 -16.87 4.82
C PHE A 151 -8.58 -17.44 3.66
N SER A 152 -9.91 -17.30 3.68
CA SER A 152 -10.77 -17.73 2.58
C SER A 152 -10.70 -16.84 1.35
N THR A 153 -10.29 -15.58 1.47
CA THR A 153 -10.13 -14.68 0.32
C THR A 153 -8.81 -14.88 -0.43
N HIS A 154 -7.88 -15.67 0.13
CA HIS A 154 -6.48 -15.79 -0.32
C HIS A 154 -6.06 -17.23 -0.73
N THR A 155 -7.02 -18.15 -0.87
CA THR A 155 -6.82 -19.49 -1.45
C THR A 155 -7.05 -19.46 -2.96
#